data_AF-A0A2E0SLS9-F1
#
_entry.id   AF-A0A2E0SLS9-F1
#
_cell.length_a   1.000
_cell.length_b   1.000
_cell.length_c   1.000
_cell.angle_alpha   90.00
_cell.angle_beta   90.00
_cell.angle_gamma   90.00
#
_symmetry.space_group_name_H-M   'P 1'
#
loop_
_entity.id
_entity.type
_entity.pdbx_description
1 polymer ?
#
loop_
_entity_poly.entity_id
_entity_poly.type
_entity_poly.pdbx_seq_one_letter_code
_entity_poly.pdbx_strand_id
1 'polypeptide(L)'
;MVPAVCEEIFFRGFLFSACRTSYSKWTTIFLTAFLFGLFHVLATADMMYVRFFPSFALGILIGLMRWHSGSLFPGMFFHVVHNGLLITVSSFPDEIAEYVDWAGEYREHLPLPLIIVSLIIALIAATWFIREQAKSRSGT
;
A
#
# COMPACT_ATOMS: atom_id res chain seq x y z
N MET A 1 -5.32 11.45 -3.21
CA MET A 1 -5.36 11.65 -1.75
C MET A 1 -6.71 11.29 -1.16
N VAL A 2 -7.81 11.96 -1.54
CA VAL A 2 -9.18 11.60 -1.10
C VAL A 2 -9.56 10.13 -1.36
N PRO A 3 -9.22 9.51 -2.51
CA PRO A 3 -9.50 8.09 -2.74
C PRO A 3 -8.84 7.15 -1.73
N ALA A 4 -7.56 7.39 -1.41
CA ALA A 4 -6.79 6.55 -0.47
C ALA A 4 -7.40 6.53 0.95
N VAL A 5 -7.96 7.65 1.40
CA VAL A 5 -8.64 7.74 2.70
C VAL A 5 -9.93 6.92 2.69
N CYS A 6 -10.78 7.09 1.68
CA CYS A 6 -12.03 6.35 1.53
C CYS A 6 -11.78 4.84 1.42
N GLU A 7 -10.77 4.45 0.64
CA GLU A 7 -10.36 3.05 0.49
C GLU A 7 -9.93 2.45 1.82
N GLU A 8 -9.13 3.14 2.62
CA GLU A 8 -8.71 2.62 3.93
C GLU A 8 -9.86 2.51 4.92
N ILE A 9 -10.80 3.47 4.92
CA ILE A 9 -12.02 3.37 5.73
C ILE A 9 -12.84 2.14 5.33
N PHE A 10 -13.03 1.89 4.04
CA PHE A 10 -13.80 0.75 3.57
C PHE A 10 -13.08 -0.58 3.82
N PHE A 11 -11.86 -0.74 3.31
CA PHE A 11 -11.15 -2.00 3.37
C PHE A 11 -10.64 -2.34 4.77
N ARG A 12 -10.09 -1.37 5.52
CA ARG A 12 -9.43 -1.61 6.82
C ARG A 12 -10.30 -1.22 8.00
N GLY A 13 -11.23 -0.31 7.79
CA GLY A 13 -12.27 0.04 8.76
C GLY A 13 -13.38 -0.99 8.75
N PHE A 14 -14.16 -1.07 7.67
CA PHE A 14 -15.34 -1.94 7.61
C PHE A 14 -14.98 -3.41 7.34
N LEU A 15 -14.40 -3.72 6.18
CA LEU A 15 -14.23 -5.10 5.73
C LEU A 15 -13.26 -5.89 6.62
N PHE A 16 -12.11 -5.32 6.97
CA PHE A 16 -11.15 -5.95 7.87
C PHE A 16 -11.74 -6.19 9.27
N SER A 17 -12.54 -5.25 9.78
CA SER A 17 -13.19 -5.41 11.08
C SER A 17 -14.29 -6.49 11.05
N ALA A 18 -14.99 -6.66 9.93
CA ALA A 18 -15.92 -7.76 9.74
C ALA A 18 -15.19 -9.10 9.61
N CYS A 19 -14.10 -9.18 8.84
CA CYS A 19 -13.36 -10.42 8.66
C CYS A 19 -12.65 -10.88 9.95
N ARG A 20 -12.09 -9.96 10.75
CA ARG A 20 -11.34 -10.33 11.97
C ARG A 20 -12.19 -10.96 13.07
N THR A 21 -13.53 -10.84 13.02
CA THR A 21 -14.42 -11.49 14.01
C THR A 21 -14.62 -12.96 13.68
N SER A 22 -14.44 -13.34 12.42
CA SER A 22 -14.79 -14.68 11.90
C SER A 22 -13.56 -15.47 11.42
N TYR A 23 -12.43 -14.80 11.17
CA TYR A 23 -11.25 -15.40 10.56
C TYR A 23 -9.96 -15.14 11.35
N SER A 24 -8.95 -15.99 11.10
CA SER A 24 -7.61 -15.84 11.68
C SER A 24 -6.94 -14.53 11.25
N LYS A 25 -5.87 -14.12 11.96
CA LYS A 25 -5.03 -12.97 11.59
C LYS A 25 -4.65 -12.98 10.11
N TRP A 26 -4.04 -14.08 9.67
CA TRP A 26 -3.48 -14.18 8.32
C TRP A 26 -4.58 -14.25 7.27
N THR A 27 -5.65 -15.00 7.53
CA THR A 27 -6.82 -15.05 6.64
C THR A 27 -7.43 -13.67 6.45
N THR A 28 -7.62 -12.90 7.54
CA THR A 28 -8.15 -11.53 7.48
C THR A 28 -7.26 -10.63 6.64
N ILE A 29 -5.94 -10.65 6.88
CA ILE A 29 -4.99 -9.81 6.16
C ILE A 29 -4.96 -10.16 4.67
N PHE A 30 -4.79 -11.44 4.32
CA PHE A 30 -4.68 -11.85 2.92
C PHE A 30 -5.99 -11.68 2.17
N LEU A 31 -7.14 -12.00 2.77
CA LEU A 31 -8.44 -11.86 2.11
C LEU A 31 -8.74 -10.38 1.80
N THR A 32 -8.58 -9.50 2.78
CA THR A 32 -8.84 -8.07 2.56
C THR A 32 -7.82 -7.41 1.64
N ALA A 33 -6.56 -7.84 1.67
CA ALA A 33 -5.56 -7.41 0.71
C ALA A 33 -5.88 -7.87 -0.71
N PHE A 34 -6.33 -9.12 -0.86
CA PHE A 34 -6.69 -9.70 -2.16
C PHE A 34 -7.84 -8.92 -2.80
N LEU A 35 -8.90 -8.67 -2.03
CA LEU A 35 -10.06 -7.89 -2.47
C LEU A 35 -9.67 -6.44 -2.81
N PHE A 36 -8.73 -5.86 -2.06
CA PHE A 36 -8.18 -4.54 -2.36
C PHE A 36 -7.39 -4.50 -3.68
N GLY A 37 -6.57 -5.52 -3.95
CA GLY A 37 -5.86 -5.67 -5.21
C GLY A 37 -6.81 -5.88 -6.40
N LEU A 38 -7.85 -6.69 -6.21
CA LEU A 38 -8.87 -6.93 -7.22
C LEU A 38 -9.67 -5.66 -7.53
N PHE A 39 -10.06 -4.92 -6.50
CA PHE A 39 -10.72 -3.62 -6.65
C PHE A 39 -9.90 -2.66 -7.52
N HIS A 40 -8.59 -2.62 -7.34
CA HIS A 40 -7.71 -1.75 -8.14
C HIS A 40 -7.69 -2.11 -9.63
N VAL A 41 -7.69 -3.40 -9.96
CA VAL A 41 -7.77 -3.85 -11.36
C VAL A 41 -9.14 -3.49 -11.96
N LEU A 42 -10.22 -3.81 -11.25
CA LEU A 42 -11.58 -3.60 -11.75
C LEU A 42 -11.95 -2.12 -11.87
N ALA A 43 -11.49 -1.28 -10.95
CA ALA A 43 -11.84 0.14 -10.90
C ALA A 43 -11.20 0.95 -12.03
N THR A 44 -10.14 0.44 -12.66
CA THR A 44 -9.32 1.22 -13.61
C THR A 44 -9.14 0.59 -14.96
N ALA A 45 -9.63 -0.65 -15.15
CA ALA A 45 -9.53 -1.39 -16.41
C ALA A 45 -8.09 -1.58 -16.92
N ASP A 46 -7.10 -1.48 -16.04
CA ASP A 46 -5.69 -1.68 -16.37
C ASP A 46 -5.30 -3.16 -16.42
N MET A 47 -4.11 -3.43 -16.97
CA MET A 47 -3.49 -4.75 -17.01
C MET A 47 -3.45 -5.40 -15.62
N MET A 48 -4.10 -6.56 -15.50
CA MET A 48 -4.29 -7.26 -14.22
C MET A 48 -2.97 -7.43 -13.45
N TYR A 49 -1.90 -7.87 -14.10
CA TYR A 49 -0.62 -8.15 -13.44
C TYR A 49 0.07 -6.88 -12.92
N VAL A 50 0.04 -5.80 -13.70
CA VAL A 50 0.75 -4.56 -13.37
C VAL A 50 0.13 -3.87 -12.16
N ARG A 51 -1.18 -4.04 -11.97
CA ARG A 51 -1.92 -3.34 -10.93
C ARG A 51 -2.33 -4.21 -9.74
N PHE A 52 -2.65 -5.48 -9.97
CA PHE A 52 -3.04 -6.40 -8.91
C PHE A 52 -1.92 -6.63 -7.90
N PHE A 53 -0.74 -7.06 -8.37
CA PHE A 53 0.34 -7.49 -7.47
C PHE A 53 0.88 -6.36 -6.59
N PRO A 54 1.13 -5.14 -7.10
CA PRO A 54 1.52 -4.02 -6.25
C PRO A 54 0.43 -3.63 -5.26
N SER A 55 -0.83 -3.53 -5.69
CA SER A 55 -1.94 -3.19 -4.79
C SER A 55 -2.18 -4.27 -3.73
N PHE A 56 -2.05 -5.55 -4.09
CA PHE A 56 -2.14 -6.67 -3.15
C PHE A 56 -1.03 -6.61 -2.10
N ALA A 57 0.22 -6.40 -2.52
CA ALA A 57 1.37 -6.28 -1.63
C ALA A 57 1.22 -5.09 -0.66
N LEU A 58 0.82 -3.92 -1.18
CA LEU A 58 0.48 -2.74 -0.38
C LEU A 58 -0.64 -3.07 0.62
N GLY A 59 -1.65 -3.81 0.17
CA GLY A 59 -2.77 -4.22 0.99
C GLY A 59 -2.39 -5.14 2.15
N ILE A 60 -1.42 -6.04 1.96
CA ILE A 60 -0.86 -6.90 3.02
C ILE A 60 -0.14 -6.02 4.05
N LEU A 61 0.71 -5.11 3.58
CA LEU A 61 1.50 -4.24 4.44
C LEU A 61 0.61 -3.39 5.35
N ILE A 62 -0.39 -2.72 4.77
CA ILE A 62 -1.31 -1.89 5.53
C ILE A 62 -2.19 -2.76 6.45
N GLY A 63 -2.56 -3.97 6.01
CA GLY A 63 -3.24 -4.96 6.85
C GLY A 63 -2.44 -5.37 8.10
N LEU A 64 -1.12 -5.53 7.96
CA LEU A 64 -0.22 -5.76 9.10
C LEU A 64 -0.19 -4.56 10.04
N MET A 65 -0.05 -3.34 9.51
CA MET A 65 -0.10 -2.11 10.31
C MET A 65 -1.42 -1.98 11.08
N ARG A 66 -2.55 -2.27 10.42
CA ARG A 66 -3.90 -2.25 11.03
C ARG A 66 -4.04 -3.28 12.14
N TRP A 67 -3.52 -4.49 11.94
CA TRP A 67 -3.56 -5.57 12.95
C TRP A 67 -2.75 -5.20 14.19
N HIS A 68 -1.53 -4.69 14.01
CA HIS A 68 -0.62 -4.41 15.12
C HIS A 68 -0.97 -3.13 15.87
N SER A 69 -1.31 -2.05 15.17
CA SER A 69 -1.62 -0.75 15.80
C SER A 69 -3.03 -0.67 16.37
N GLY A 70 -3.96 -1.50 15.87
CA GLY A 70 -5.38 -1.34 16.18
C GLY A 70 -6.02 -0.10 15.54
N SER A 71 -5.25 0.73 14.82
CA SER A 71 -5.66 2.02 14.27
C SER A 71 -5.66 2.02 12.74
N LEU A 72 -6.46 2.90 12.13
CA LEU A 72 -6.48 3.15 10.69
C LEU A 72 -5.43 4.18 10.27
N PHE A 73 -5.06 5.09 11.16
CA PHE A 73 -4.22 6.25 10.84
C PHE A 73 -2.86 5.89 10.25
N PRO A 74 -2.10 4.90 10.78
CA PRO A 74 -0.79 4.57 10.22
C PRO A 74 -0.87 4.08 8.77
N GLY A 75 -1.86 3.23 8.48
CA GLY A 75 -2.13 2.71 7.14
C GLY A 75 -2.58 3.79 6.18
N MET A 76 -3.51 4.65 6.63
CA MET A 76 -4.03 5.77 5.86
C MET A 76 -2.94 6.78 5.50
N PHE A 77 -2.09 7.16 6.45
CA PHE A 77 -0.95 8.04 6.19
C PHE A 77 0.00 7.41 5.17
N PHE A 78 0.36 6.15 5.36
CA PHE A 78 1.24 5.42 4.45
C PHE A 78 0.67 5.38 3.02
N HIS A 79 -0.62 5.08 2.88
CA HIS A 79 -1.29 4.99 1.58
C HIS A 79 -1.40 6.34 0.87
N VAL A 80 -1.71 7.41 1.61
CA VAL A 80 -1.72 8.78 1.09
C VAL A 80 -0.34 9.17 0.56
N VAL A 81 0.73 8.91 1.34
CA VAL A 81 2.11 9.19 0.94
C VAL A 81 2.51 8.36 -0.29
N HIS A 82 2.22 7.06 -0.30
CA HIS A 82 2.47 6.18 -1.43
C HIS A 82 1.84 6.71 -2.72
N ASN A 83 0.55 7.08 -2.67
CA ASN A 83 -0.14 7.61 -3.84
C ASN A 83 0.37 9.01 -4.21
N GLY A 84 0.83 9.81 -3.24
CA GLY A 84 1.43 11.12 -3.47
C GLY A 84 2.74 11.00 -4.25
N LEU A 85 3.60 10.08 -3.83
CA LEU A 85 4.86 9.77 -4.52
C LEU A 85 4.60 9.32 -5.96
N LEU A 86 3.64 8.42 -6.18
CA LEU A 86 3.25 7.99 -7.52
C LEU A 86 2.80 9.15 -8.42
N ILE A 87 1.92 10.03 -7.91
CA ILE A 87 1.45 11.19 -8.69
C ILE A 87 2.61 12.13 -9.02
N THR A 88 3.50 12.40 -8.06
CA THR A 88 4.67 13.26 -8.27
C THR A 88 5.57 12.67 -9.35
N VAL A 89 5.86 11.37 -9.29
CA VAL A 89 6.68 10.68 -10.30
C VAL A 89 6.00 10.67 -11.67
N SER A 90 4.68 10.50 -11.73
CA SER A 90 3.94 10.56 -13.01
C SER A 90 3.80 11.97 -13.59
N SER A 91 4.08 13.02 -12.82
CA SER A 91 3.90 14.42 -13.23
C SER A 91 5.19 15.08 -13.73
N PHE A 92 6.31 14.36 -13.86
CA PHE A 92 7.55 14.93 -14.37
C PHE A 92 7.42 15.32 -15.86
N PRO A 93 7.78 16.57 -16.24
CA PRO A 93 7.78 17.01 -17.64
C PRO A 93 8.74 16.20 -18.51
N ASP A 94 8.36 16.01 -19.77
CA ASP A 94 9.04 15.21 -20.79
C ASP A 94 10.51 15.62 -20.99
N GLU A 95 10.79 16.92 -20.88
CA GLU A 95 12.13 17.52 -21.02
C GLU A 95 13.09 17.07 -19.91
N ILE A 96 12.56 16.71 -18.73
CA ILE A 96 13.34 16.17 -17.60
C ILE A 96 13.44 14.65 -17.72
N ALA A 97 12.42 14.00 -18.31
CA ALA A 97 12.42 12.56 -18.53
C ALA A 97 13.44 12.11 -19.60
N GLU A 98 13.80 12.99 -20.53
CA GLU A 98 14.82 12.74 -21.56
C GLU A 98 16.26 12.83 -21.01
N TYR A 99 16.50 13.70 -20.02
CA TYR A 99 17.81 13.81 -19.33
C TYR A 99 18.07 12.70 -18.32
N VAL A 100 17.03 11.94 -17.99
CA VAL A 100 17.02 10.93 -16.96
C VAL A 100 16.62 9.64 -17.66
N ASP A 101 17.59 8.92 -18.23
CA ASP A 101 17.43 7.74 -19.10
C ASP A 101 16.42 6.70 -18.57
N TRP A 102 16.29 6.60 -17.25
CA TRP A 102 15.31 5.74 -16.61
C TRP A 102 13.86 6.25 -16.75
N ALA A 103 13.60 7.56 -16.78
CA ALA A 103 12.28 8.18 -16.72
C ALA A 103 11.43 8.00 -17.98
N GLY A 104 12.04 7.83 -19.15
CA GLY A 104 11.34 7.42 -20.38
C GLY A 104 10.70 6.03 -20.26
N GLU A 105 11.32 5.11 -19.51
CA GLU A 105 10.82 3.75 -19.27
C GLU A 105 9.58 3.71 -18.36
N TYR A 106 9.38 4.73 -17.50
CA TYR A 106 8.30 4.81 -16.50
C TYR A 106 6.93 5.01 -17.12
N ARG A 107 6.90 5.55 -18.35
CA ARG A 107 5.67 5.83 -19.07
C ARG A 107 4.94 4.56 -19.49
N GLU A 108 5.67 3.49 -19.74
CA GLU A 108 5.07 2.21 -20.09
C GLU A 108 5.03 1.26 -18.89
N HIS A 109 6.09 1.21 -18.08
CA HIS A 109 6.17 0.34 -16.91
C HIS A 109 6.98 1.00 -15.81
N LEU A 110 6.47 1.00 -14.57
CA LEU A 110 7.29 1.36 -13.40
C LEU A 110 8.52 0.42 -13.36
N PRO A 111 9.76 0.95 -13.35
CA PRO A 111 10.92 0.08 -13.40
C PRO A 111 11.03 -0.73 -12.11
N LEU A 112 11.28 -2.02 -12.29
CA LEU A 112 11.36 -3.00 -11.21
C LEU A 112 12.24 -2.55 -10.02
N PRO A 113 13.39 -1.89 -10.21
CA PRO A 113 14.20 -1.38 -9.10
C PRO A 113 13.44 -0.43 -8.17
N LEU A 114 12.62 0.49 -8.68
CA LEU A 114 11.85 1.39 -7.83
C LEU A 114 10.70 0.71 -7.13
N ILE A 115 10.05 -0.25 -7.79
CA ILE A 115 9.04 -1.09 -7.13
C ILE A 115 9.70 -1.84 -5.97
N ILE A 116 10.88 -2.42 -6.20
CA ILE A 116 11.63 -3.14 -5.17
C ILE A 116 12.06 -2.19 -4.03
N VAL A 117 12.61 -1.02 -4.34
CA VAL A 117 13.04 -0.03 -3.34
C VAL A 117 11.86 0.48 -2.53
N SER A 118 10.75 0.83 -3.17
CA SER A 118 9.54 1.29 -2.48
C SER A 118 8.97 0.19 -1.57
N LEU A 119 8.93 -1.07 -2.03
CA LEU A 119 8.53 -2.21 -1.21
C LEU A 119 9.47 -2.43 -0.01
N ILE A 120 10.79 -2.30 -0.20
CA ILE A 120 11.78 -2.43 0.88
C ILE A 120 11.60 -1.32 1.91
N ILE A 121 11.50 -0.06 1.48
CA ILE A 121 11.29 1.09 2.37
C ILE A 121 9.98 0.91 3.16
N ALA A 122 8.93 0.49 2.47
CA ALA A 122 7.63 0.21 3.06
C ALA A 122 7.70 -0.89 4.13
N LEU A 123 8.44 -1.96 3.84
CA LEU A 123 8.65 -3.08 4.76
C LEU A 123 9.47 -2.68 5.98
N ILE A 124 10.54 -1.89 5.80
CA ILE A 124 11.37 -1.36 6.88
C ILE A 124 10.53 -0.42 7.76
N ALA A 125 9.78 0.51 7.17
CA ALA A 125 8.94 1.44 7.91
C ALA A 125 7.86 0.70 8.72
N ALA A 126 7.20 -0.29 8.12
CA ALA A 126 6.20 -1.09 8.82
C ALA A 126 6.80 -1.92 9.95
N THR A 127 7.96 -2.57 9.73
CA THR A 127 8.60 -3.38 10.76
C THR A 127 9.15 -2.53 11.91
N TRP A 128 9.74 -1.37 11.62
CA TRP A 128 10.15 -0.40 12.63
C TRP A 128 8.94 0.08 13.46
N PHE A 129 7.86 0.48 12.79
CA PHE A 129 6.65 0.95 13.46
C PHE A 129 6.00 -0.13 14.34
N ILE A 130 5.93 -1.37 13.84
CA ILE A 130 5.41 -2.52 14.62
C ILE A 130 6.29 -2.78 15.85
N ARG A 131 7.63 -2.71 15.72
CA ARG A 131 8.56 -2.88 16.84
C ARG A 131 8.39 -1.81 17.90
N GLU A 132 8.19 -0.57 17.49
CA GLU A 132 8.00 0.54 18.43
C GLU A 132 6.68 0.43 19.21
N GLN A 133 5.61 -0.03 18.56
CA GLN A 133 4.33 -0.35 19.22
C GLN A 133 4.43 -1.57 20.16
N ALA A 134 5.32 -2.52 19.87
CA ALA A 134 5.55 -3.65 20.77
C ALA A 134 6.29 -3.22 22.05
N LYS A 135 7.30 -2.34 21.92
CA LYS A 135 8.04 -1.79 23.07
C LYS A 135 7.16 -0.95 23.99
N SER A 136 6.27 -0.13 23.43
CA SER A 136 5.37 0.71 24.23
C SER A 136 4.39 -0.10 25.08
N ARG A 137 4.07 -1.34 24.67
CA ARG A 137 3.20 -2.28 25.40
C ARG A 137 3.92 -3.13 26.45
N SER A 138 5.24 -3.30 26.37
CA SER A 138 6.03 -4.08 27.33
C SER A 138 6.63 -3.23 28.46
N GLY A 139 6.46 -1.91 28.42
CA GLY A 139 6.95 -0.95 29.43
C GLY A 139 5.90 -0.56 30.49
N THR A 140 4.76 -1.26 30.54
CA THR A 140 3.72 -1.19 31.58
C THR A 140 3.63 -2.52 32.30
#